data_AF-A0AAD6Y488-F1
#
_entry.id   AF-A0AAD6Y488-F1
#
_cell.length_a   1.000
_cell.length_b   1.000
_cell.length_c   1.000
_cell.angle_alpha   90.00
_cell.angle_beta   90.00
_cell.angle_gamma   90.00
#
_symmetry.space_group_name_H-M   'P 1'
#
loop_
_entity.id
_entity.type
_entity.pdbx_description
1 polymer ?
#
loop_
_entity_poly.entity_id
_entity_poly.type
_entity_poly.pdbx_seq_one_letter_code
_entity_poly.pdbx_strand_id
1 'polypeptide(L)'
;MSTTSHNAKPAASRTGAGTTPKSASPSNSDWLGPTLLTARTMVAASENAPVPFVKGVFGTILIVLETIDNVKKNRENLKQLCGNVIKIMKIVEGHIVFCEDVELSKLESLCADLESTLQEILRALKKRQTKPKGVRGHFKEMLYSSDIAGEIVDYEKKIQELQLSFMVNFLLYMYLSQ
;
A
#
# COMPACT_ATOMS: atom_id res chain seq x y z
N MET A 1 19.27 83.85 -15.15
CA MET A 1 20.71 83.56 -15.23
C MET A 1 20.87 82.08 -14.90
N SER A 2 20.77 81.23 -15.92
CA SER A 2 21.91 80.55 -16.57
C SER A 2 22.45 79.41 -15.69
N THR A 3 22.61 78.14 -16.09
CA THR A 3 22.41 77.40 -17.35
C THR A 3 22.72 75.91 -17.05
N THR A 4 21.98 74.98 -17.68
CA THR A 4 22.47 73.75 -18.38
C THR A 4 23.19 72.65 -17.56
N SER A 5 22.53 71.52 -17.27
CA SER A 5 22.41 70.27 -18.07
C SER A 5 23.70 69.44 -18.21
N HIS A 6 23.71 68.23 -17.63
CA HIS A 6 24.19 67.04 -18.33
C HIS A 6 23.54 65.74 -17.82
N ASN A 7 23.23 64.91 -18.81
CA ASN A 7 22.47 63.67 -18.88
C ASN A 7 23.28 62.42 -18.44
N ALA A 8 22.63 61.45 -17.77
CA ALA A 8 22.84 60.01 -17.97
C ALA A 8 21.75 59.16 -17.26
N LYS A 9 21.24 58.15 -17.97
CA LYS A 9 20.15 57.20 -17.69
C LYS A 9 20.72 55.76 -17.90
N PRO A 10 20.08 54.62 -17.54
CA PRO A 10 19.23 54.22 -16.40
C PRO A 10 19.75 52.92 -15.70
N ALA A 11 19.12 52.50 -14.59
CA ALA A 11 18.97 51.07 -14.29
C ALA A 11 17.59 50.80 -13.65
N ALA A 12 16.85 49.90 -14.29
CA ALA A 12 15.60 49.29 -13.80
C ALA A 12 15.87 48.55 -12.46
N SER A 13 14.91 48.30 -11.57
CA SER A 13 13.87 47.28 -11.78
C SER A 13 12.91 47.19 -10.58
N ARG A 14 11.61 47.20 -10.89
CA ARG A 14 10.53 46.31 -10.41
C ARG A 14 10.25 46.12 -8.90
N THR A 15 9.11 46.69 -8.53
CA THR A 15 7.94 46.06 -7.86
C THR A 15 8.01 44.56 -7.50
N GLY A 16 7.69 44.25 -6.24
CA GLY A 16 7.18 42.96 -5.75
C GLY A 16 6.70 43.17 -4.31
N ALA A 17 5.44 43.53 -4.07
CA ALA A 17 4.28 42.64 -3.99
C ALA A 17 4.43 41.57 -2.89
N GLY A 18 3.59 41.71 -1.86
CA GLY A 18 3.63 40.93 -0.64
C GLY A 18 3.61 39.42 -0.87
N THR A 19 4.40 38.72 -0.06
CA THR A 19 4.26 37.28 0.12
C THR A 19 3.70 37.07 1.53
N THR A 20 2.39 36.88 1.57
CA THR A 20 1.75 36.10 2.63
C THR A 20 2.51 34.77 2.77
N PRO A 21 2.64 34.22 4.00
CA PRO A 21 3.10 32.85 4.14
C PRO A 21 2.10 31.98 3.40
N LYS A 22 2.55 31.33 2.33
CA LYS A 22 1.81 30.28 1.64
C LYS A 22 1.59 29.19 2.68
N SER A 23 0.43 29.24 3.35
CA SER A 23 -0.14 28.12 4.07
C SER A 23 0.00 26.91 3.16
N ALA A 24 0.95 26.05 3.48
CA ALA A 24 1.10 24.78 2.81
C ALA A 24 -0.23 24.05 2.99
N SER A 25 -1.02 23.97 1.93
CA SER A 25 -2.16 23.06 1.89
C SER A 25 -1.60 21.67 2.23
N PRO A 26 -2.11 20.98 3.27
CA PRO A 26 -1.61 19.66 3.61
C PRO A 26 -1.90 18.76 2.40
N SER A 27 -0.84 18.32 1.72
CA SER A 27 -0.97 17.37 0.62
C SER A 27 -1.51 16.07 1.21
N ASN A 28 -2.79 15.86 0.96
CA ASN A 28 -3.58 14.67 1.14
C ASN A 28 -2.82 13.38 0.73
N SER A 29 -2.08 12.73 1.66
CA SER A 29 -2.15 11.29 2.00
C SER A 29 -0.89 10.71 2.67
N ASP A 30 -0.72 10.92 3.98
CA ASP A 30 0.20 10.09 4.81
C ASP A 30 -0.54 8.92 5.50
N TRP A 31 -1.70 8.51 4.97
CA TRP A 31 -2.56 7.52 5.60
C TRP A 31 -1.98 6.09 5.57
N LEU A 32 -1.02 5.83 4.67
CA LEU A 32 -0.37 4.52 4.55
C LEU A 32 1.00 4.47 5.25
N GLY A 33 1.54 5.60 5.70
CA GLY A 33 2.87 5.68 6.34
C GLY A 33 3.03 4.72 7.53
N PRO A 34 2.13 4.74 8.53
CA PRO A 34 2.19 3.82 9.67
C PRO A 34 2.07 2.33 9.27
N THR A 35 1.23 2.06 8.27
CA THR A 35 1.00 0.74 7.70
C THR A 35 2.26 0.18 7.03
N LEU A 36 2.93 1.00 6.22
CA LEU A 36 4.20 0.66 5.57
C LEU A 36 5.32 0.47 6.59
N LEU A 37 5.39 1.31 7.62
CA LEU A 37 6.36 1.13 8.71
C LEU A 37 6.18 -0.23 9.40
N THR A 38 4.93 -0.58 9.72
CA THR A 38 4.61 -1.88 10.33
C THR A 38 5.08 -3.03 9.43
N ALA A 39 4.73 -3.00 8.15
CA ALA A 39 5.14 -4.06 7.21
C ALA A 39 6.67 -4.18 7.09
N ARG A 40 7.41 -3.06 7.05
CA ARG A 40 8.88 -3.08 7.02
C ARG A 40 9.47 -3.71 8.28
N THR A 41 8.94 -3.37 9.46
CA THR A 41 9.36 -3.97 10.72
C THR A 41 9.13 -5.48 10.72
N MET A 42 7.98 -5.94 10.21
CA MET A 42 7.66 -7.36 10.11
C MET A 42 8.60 -8.11 9.16
N VAL A 43 8.92 -7.51 8.00
CA VAL A 43 9.92 -8.07 7.09
C VAL A 43 11.26 -8.22 7.80
N ALA A 44 11.75 -7.18 8.47
CA ALA A 44 13.01 -7.21 9.20
C ALA A 44 13.01 -8.28 10.32
N ALA A 45 11.90 -8.40 11.05
CA ALA A 45 11.75 -9.43 12.08
C ALA A 45 11.80 -10.85 11.49
N SER A 46 11.17 -11.06 10.32
CA SER A 46 11.14 -12.38 9.67
C SER A 46 12.46 -12.84 9.09
N GLU A 47 13.42 -11.95 8.85
CA GLU A 47 14.75 -12.33 8.34
C GLU A 47 15.52 -13.22 9.31
N ASN A 48 15.21 -13.12 10.60
CA ASN A 48 15.84 -13.90 11.67
C ASN A 48 14.89 -14.95 12.27
N ALA A 49 13.68 -15.11 11.71
CA ALA A 49 12.71 -16.07 12.23
C ALA A 49 13.11 -17.51 11.83
N PRO A 50 12.89 -18.51 12.71
CA PRO A 50 13.14 -19.91 12.39
C PRO A 50 12.11 -20.51 11.40
N VAL A 51 11.23 -19.70 10.83
CA VAL A 51 10.12 -20.12 9.97
C VAL A 51 10.36 -19.62 8.53
N PRO A 52 10.74 -20.51 7.58
CA PRO A 52 11.32 -20.10 6.30
C PRO A 52 10.35 -19.40 5.33
N PHE A 53 9.05 -19.70 5.38
CA PHE A 53 8.05 -19.15 4.46
C PHE A 53 7.57 -17.74 4.83
N VAL A 54 7.76 -17.31 6.08
CA VAL A 54 7.24 -16.03 6.60
C VAL A 54 7.88 -14.83 5.91
N LYS A 55 9.18 -14.93 5.60
CA LYS A 55 9.91 -13.90 4.87
C LYS A 55 9.28 -13.60 3.50
N GLY A 56 8.87 -14.64 2.78
CA GLY A 56 8.22 -14.52 1.47
C GLY A 56 6.88 -13.81 1.57
N VAL A 57 6.06 -14.21 2.54
CA VAL A 57 4.74 -13.61 2.78
C VAL A 57 4.85 -12.13 3.16
N PHE A 58 5.63 -11.79 4.19
CA PHE A 58 5.75 -10.40 4.64
C PHE A 58 6.43 -9.52 3.60
N GLY A 59 7.42 -10.04 2.86
CA GLY A 59 8.01 -9.34 1.73
C GLY A 59 6.99 -9.01 0.65
N THR A 60 6.13 -9.97 0.31
CA THR A 60 5.07 -9.78 -0.70
C THR A 60 4.02 -8.78 -0.21
N ILE A 61 3.64 -8.83 1.07
CA ILE A 61 2.74 -7.83 1.69
C ILE A 61 3.32 -6.42 1.56
N LEU A 62 4.60 -6.24 1.91
CA LEU A 62 5.26 -4.94 1.81
C LEU A 62 5.21 -4.40 0.38
N ILE A 63 5.54 -5.23 -0.61
CA ILE A 63 5.52 -4.84 -2.03
C ILE A 63 4.10 -4.46 -2.48
N VAL A 64 3.06 -5.18 -2.03
CA VAL A 64 1.66 -4.84 -2.33
C VAL A 64 1.32 -3.46 -1.74
N LEU A 65 1.65 -3.21 -0.48
CA LEU A 65 1.38 -1.93 0.18
C LEU A 65 2.12 -0.77 -0.50
N GLU A 66 3.40 -0.94 -0.85
CA GLU A 66 4.16 0.06 -1.60
C GLU A 66 3.58 0.29 -3.00
N THR A 67 3.07 -0.76 -3.65
CA THR A 67 2.39 -0.62 -4.94
C THR A 67 1.08 0.15 -4.80
N ILE A 68 0.32 -0.08 -3.72
CA ILE A 68 -0.92 0.67 -3.42
C ILE A 68 -0.62 2.15 -3.16
N ASP A 69 0.44 2.45 -2.40
CA ASP A 69 0.86 3.84 -2.12
C ASP A 69 1.09 4.64 -3.42
N ASN A 70 1.64 3.96 -4.44
CA ASN A 70 1.91 4.53 -5.75
C ASN A 70 0.66 4.69 -6.63
N VAL A 71 -0.50 4.13 -6.26
CA VAL A 71 -1.74 4.20 -7.04
C VAL A 71 -2.61 5.39 -6.57
N LYS A 72 -2.84 6.34 -7.47
CA LYS A 72 -3.59 7.58 -7.17
C LYS A 72 -5.12 7.47 -7.25
N LYS A 73 -5.68 6.36 -7.73
CA LYS A 73 -7.13 6.17 -8.01
C LYS A 73 -7.75 5.11 -7.10
N ASN A 74 -9.06 5.19 -6.88
CA ASN A 74 -9.83 4.24 -6.05
C ASN A 74 -9.33 4.11 -4.61
N ARG A 75 -8.97 5.24 -4.00
CA ARG A 75 -8.37 5.30 -2.66
C ARG A 75 -9.20 4.61 -1.57
N GLU A 76 -10.53 4.65 -1.64
CA GLU A 76 -11.37 4.05 -0.60
C GLU A 76 -11.32 2.51 -0.62
N ASN A 77 -11.56 1.89 -1.77
CA ASN A 77 -11.46 0.43 -1.90
C ASN A 77 -10.02 -0.05 -1.63
N LEU A 78 -9.01 0.71 -2.05
CA LEU A 78 -7.61 0.39 -1.73
C LEU A 78 -7.30 0.53 -0.24
N LYS A 79 -7.96 1.44 0.47
CA LYS A 79 -7.82 1.61 1.92
C LYS A 79 -8.41 0.43 2.68
N GLN A 80 -9.58 -0.05 2.27
CA GLN A 80 -10.18 -1.25 2.84
C GLN A 80 -9.32 -2.49 2.56
N LEU A 81 -8.85 -2.68 1.33
CA LEU A 81 -7.90 -3.74 0.99
C LEU A 81 -6.62 -3.66 1.84
N CYS A 82 -6.00 -2.49 1.98
CA CYS A 82 -4.84 -2.29 2.86
C CYS A 82 -5.12 -2.68 4.31
N GLY A 83 -6.28 -2.29 4.84
CA GLY A 83 -6.70 -2.67 6.19
C GLY A 83 -6.79 -4.19 6.35
N ASN A 84 -7.34 -4.89 5.35
CA ASN A 84 -7.45 -6.34 5.36
C ASN A 84 -6.08 -7.03 5.22
N VAL A 85 -5.19 -6.50 4.37
CA VAL A 85 -3.81 -7.00 4.22
C VAL A 85 -3.02 -6.86 5.54
N ILE A 86 -3.19 -5.76 6.26
CA ILE A 86 -2.52 -5.58 7.56
C ILE A 86 -3.11 -6.48 8.65
N LYS A 87 -4.43 -6.68 8.66
CA LYS A 87 -5.06 -7.62 9.61
C LYS A 87 -4.52 -9.02 9.43
N ILE A 88 -4.43 -9.52 8.20
CA ILE A 88 -3.91 -10.87 7.95
C ILE A 88 -2.42 -10.97 8.31
N MET A 89 -1.62 -9.92 8.08
CA MET A 89 -0.22 -9.88 8.52
C MET A 89 -0.09 -10.09 10.04
N LYS A 90 -0.92 -9.42 10.84
CA LYS A 90 -0.93 -9.57 12.30
C LYS A 90 -1.42 -10.94 12.76
N ILE A 91 -2.36 -11.55 12.03
CA ILE A 91 -2.81 -12.91 12.32
C ILE A 91 -1.66 -13.89 12.07
N VAL A 92 -0.94 -13.76 10.95
CA VAL A 92 0.23 -14.59 10.63
C VAL A 92 1.32 -14.41 11.69
N GLU A 93 1.60 -13.18 12.13
CA GLU A 93 2.51 -12.90 13.25
C GLU A 93 2.11 -13.65 14.51
N GLY A 94 0.83 -13.61 14.91
CA GLY A 94 0.32 -14.35 16.06
C GLY A 94 0.56 -15.84 15.93
N HIS A 95 0.25 -16.43 14.77
CA HIS A 95 0.53 -17.85 14.51
C HIS A 95 1.99 -18.22 14.73
N ILE A 96 2.92 -17.41 14.23
CA ILE A 96 4.36 -17.66 14.36
C ILE A 96 4.81 -17.62 15.82
N VAL A 97 4.23 -16.71 16.61
CA VAL A 97 4.60 -16.55 18.03
C VAL A 97 4.07 -17.70 18.90
N PHE A 98 2.92 -18.27 18.55
CA PHE A 98 2.18 -19.19 19.42
C PHE A 98 2.18 -20.65 18.96
N CYS A 99 2.43 -20.96 17.69
CA CYS A 99 2.41 -22.34 17.20
C CYS A 99 3.80 -23.00 17.26
N GLU A 100 3.86 -24.22 17.80
CA GLU A 100 5.03 -25.10 17.79
C GLU A 100 5.17 -25.90 16.46
N ASP A 101 6.30 -26.59 16.30
CA ASP A 101 6.75 -27.23 15.04
C ASP A 101 5.72 -28.16 14.35
N VAL A 102 4.79 -28.77 15.11
CA VAL A 102 3.83 -29.76 14.62
C VAL A 102 2.78 -29.17 13.65
N GLU A 103 2.51 -27.86 13.72
CA GLU A 103 1.49 -27.16 12.90
C GLU A 103 2.07 -26.37 11.71
N LEU A 104 3.40 -26.35 11.55
CA LEU A 104 4.06 -25.53 10.53
C LEU A 104 3.63 -25.90 9.11
N SER A 105 3.28 -27.16 8.83
CA SER A 105 2.84 -27.60 7.50
C SER A 105 1.49 -26.99 7.08
N LYS A 106 0.54 -26.87 8.00
CA LYS A 106 -0.77 -26.28 7.72
C LYS A 106 -0.65 -24.76 7.62
N LEU A 107 0.16 -24.16 8.48
CA LEU A 107 0.50 -22.74 8.41
C LEU A 107 1.20 -22.39 7.10
N GLU A 108 2.15 -23.22 6.65
CA GLU A 108 2.86 -23.07 5.37
C GLU A 108 1.89 -23.06 4.18
N SER A 109 0.94 -24.01 4.14
CA SER A 109 -0.09 -24.04 3.09
C SER A 109 -0.92 -22.77 3.06
N LEU A 110 -1.36 -22.26 4.23
CA LEU A 110 -2.14 -21.01 4.30
C LEU A 110 -1.30 -19.79 3.89
N CYS A 111 -0.02 -19.78 4.26
CA CYS A 111 0.93 -18.77 3.83
C CYS A 111 1.16 -18.78 2.31
N ALA A 112 1.22 -19.96 1.69
CA ALA A 112 1.32 -20.09 0.23
C ALA A 112 0.08 -19.57 -0.50
N ASP A 113 -1.13 -19.89 0.00
CA ASP A 113 -2.39 -19.39 -0.56
C ASP A 113 -2.49 -17.86 -0.43
N LEU A 114 -2.03 -17.33 0.71
CA LEU A 114 -1.93 -15.89 0.94
C LEU A 114 -0.94 -15.24 -0.03
N GLU A 115 0.26 -15.80 -0.18
CA GLU A 115 1.26 -15.26 -1.10
C GLU A 115 0.75 -15.25 -2.55
N SER A 116 0.11 -16.34 -2.99
CA SER A 116 -0.51 -16.44 -4.32
C SER A 116 -1.56 -15.34 -4.53
N THR A 117 -2.45 -15.14 -3.55
CA THR A 117 -3.46 -14.08 -3.58
C THR A 117 -2.83 -12.68 -3.64
N LEU A 118 -1.79 -12.42 -2.85
CA LEU A 118 -1.06 -11.16 -2.86
C LEU A 118 -0.34 -10.91 -4.19
N GLN A 119 0.21 -11.95 -4.82
CA GLN A 119 0.82 -11.85 -6.14
C GLN A 119 -0.23 -11.55 -7.23
N GLU A 120 -1.44 -12.12 -7.15
CA GLU A 120 -2.55 -11.75 -8.03
C GLU A 120 -2.89 -10.26 -7.89
N ILE A 121 -3.06 -9.78 -6.66
CA ILE A 121 -3.30 -8.36 -6.35
C ILE A 121 -2.18 -7.51 -6.96
N LEU A 122 -0.92 -7.89 -6.75
CA LEU A 122 0.23 -7.16 -7.26
C LEU A 122 0.24 -7.07 -8.79
N ARG A 123 -0.04 -8.19 -9.48
CA ARG A 123 -0.15 -8.22 -10.95
C ARG A 123 -1.27 -7.30 -11.44
N ALA A 124 -2.42 -7.33 -10.78
CA ALA A 124 -3.54 -6.45 -11.11
C ALA A 124 -3.19 -4.97 -10.88
N LEU A 125 -2.54 -4.63 -9.76
CA LEU A 125 -2.10 -3.26 -9.47
C LEU A 125 -1.03 -2.76 -10.45
N LYS A 126 -0.05 -3.59 -10.81
CA LYS A 126 0.98 -3.22 -11.80
C LYS A 126 0.40 -3.00 -13.19
N LYS A 127 -0.55 -3.84 -13.64
CA LYS A 127 -1.30 -3.65 -14.90
C LYS A 127 -2.05 -2.32 -14.92
N ARG A 128 -2.40 -1.75 -13.76
CA ARG A 128 -3.06 -0.44 -13.65
C ARG A 128 -2.10 0.73 -13.82
N GLN A 129 -0.81 0.57 -13.49
CA GLN A 129 0.20 1.62 -13.68
C GLN A 129 0.58 1.82 -15.15
N THR A 130 0.37 0.83 -16.03
CA THR A 130 0.91 0.81 -17.40
C THR A 130 -0.09 1.19 -18.51
N LYS A 131 -1.08 2.08 -18.28
CA LYS A 131 -2.12 2.37 -19.30
C LYS A 131 -1.81 3.53 -20.27
N PRO A 132 -2.22 3.39 -21.56
CA PRO A 132 -1.89 4.34 -22.64
C PRO A 132 -2.71 5.64 -22.56
N LYS A 133 -2.06 6.77 -22.88
CA LYS A 133 -2.63 8.13 -22.87
C LYS A 133 -3.56 8.36 -24.09
N GLY A 134 -4.77 8.93 -23.90
CA GLY A 134 -5.67 9.38 -24.99
C GLY A 134 -7.18 9.30 -24.69
N VAL A 135 -8.04 9.75 -25.63
CA VAL A 135 -9.53 9.78 -25.49
C VAL A 135 -10.15 8.38 -25.40
N ARG A 136 -9.67 7.42 -26.20
CA ARG A 136 -9.97 5.98 -26.00
C ARG A 136 -9.46 5.48 -24.64
N GLY A 137 -8.39 6.10 -24.13
CA GLY A 137 -7.87 5.87 -22.78
C GLY A 137 -8.85 6.29 -21.70
N HIS A 138 -9.55 7.42 -21.83
CA HIS A 138 -10.54 7.89 -20.84
C HIS A 138 -11.79 7.01 -20.75
N PHE A 139 -12.37 6.60 -21.88
CA PHE A 139 -13.49 5.66 -21.89
C PHE A 139 -13.07 4.28 -21.36
N LYS A 140 -11.91 3.79 -21.80
CA LYS A 140 -11.31 2.55 -21.27
C LYS A 140 -11.01 2.70 -19.78
N GLU A 141 -10.57 3.85 -19.32
CA GLU A 141 -10.29 4.12 -17.91
C GLU A 141 -11.56 4.10 -17.05
N MET A 142 -12.68 4.62 -17.55
CA MET A 142 -13.97 4.59 -16.85
C MET A 142 -14.51 3.15 -16.71
N LEU A 143 -14.53 2.38 -17.81
CA LEU A 143 -14.92 0.96 -17.81
C LEU A 143 -13.98 0.10 -16.97
N TYR A 144 -12.67 0.37 -17.05
CA TYR A 144 -11.74 -0.28 -16.16
C TYR A 144 -11.96 0.12 -14.71
N SER A 145 -12.41 1.33 -14.40
CA SER A 145 -12.62 1.73 -13.01
C SER A 145 -13.72 0.91 -12.32
N SER A 146 -14.80 0.57 -13.04
CA SER A 146 -15.85 -0.31 -12.53
C SER A 146 -15.40 -1.76 -12.42
N ASP A 147 -14.71 -2.28 -13.44
CA ASP A 147 -14.14 -3.64 -13.44
C ASP A 147 -13.10 -3.81 -12.32
N ILE A 148 -12.25 -2.80 -12.14
CA ILE A 148 -11.28 -2.68 -11.06
C ILE A 148 -11.94 -2.68 -9.68
N ALA A 149 -13.05 -1.96 -9.53
CA ALA A 149 -13.76 -1.92 -8.26
C ALA A 149 -14.29 -3.32 -7.93
N GLY A 150 -14.80 -4.06 -8.91
CA GLY A 150 -15.16 -5.48 -8.79
C GLY A 150 -13.97 -6.35 -8.38
N GLU A 151 -12.85 -6.26 -9.11
CA GLU A 151 -11.64 -7.02 -8.79
C GLU A 151 -11.12 -6.73 -7.37
N ILE A 152 -11.13 -5.47 -6.92
CA ILE A 152 -10.70 -5.12 -5.56
C ILE A 152 -11.63 -5.75 -4.52
N VAL A 153 -12.95 -5.70 -4.74
CA VAL A 153 -13.93 -6.34 -3.85
C VAL A 153 -13.71 -7.85 -3.79
N ASP A 154 -13.40 -8.49 -4.91
CA ASP A 154 -13.10 -9.93 -4.93
C ASP A 154 -11.79 -10.25 -4.19
N TYR A 155 -10.76 -9.41 -4.33
CA TYR A 155 -9.53 -9.56 -3.54
C TYR A 155 -9.76 -9.36 -2.04
N GLU A 156 -10.62 -8.41 -1.66
CA GLU A 156 -11.00 -8.23 -0.26
C GLU A 156 -11.66 -9.47 0.31
N LYS A 157 -12.60 -10.07 -0.43
CA LYS A 157 -13.24 -11.33 -0.03
C LYS A 157 -12.22 -12.45 0.12
N LYS A 158 -11.34 -12.65 -0.86
CA LYS A 158 -10.27 -13.67 -0.78
C LYS A 158 -9.39 -13.50 0.45
N ILE A 159 -8.97 -12.26 0.75
CA ILE A 159 -8.17 -11.97 1.96
C ILE A 159 -8.99 -12.23 3.23
N GLN A 160 -10.28 -11.89 3.27
CA GLN A 160 -11.14 -12.17 4.42
C GLN A 160 -11.37 -13.67 4.64
N GLU A 161 -11.56 -14.44 3.57
CA GLU A 161 -11.65 -15.91 3.63
C GLU A 161 -10.35 -16.53 4.16
N LEU A 162 -9.20 -16.02 3.72
CA LEU A 162 -7.91 -16.40 4.27
C LEU A 162 -7.80 -16.03 5.75
N GLN A 163 -8.16 -14.79 6.14
CA GLN A 163 -8.17 -14.38 7.56
C GLN A 163 -8.99 -15.36 8.41
N LEU A 164 -10.18 -15.76 7.95
CA LEU A 164 -11.01 -16.73 8.64
C LEU A 164 -10.31 -18.09 8.73
N SER A 165 -9.70 -18.56 7.65
CA SER A 165 -8.97 -19.83 7.61
C SER A 165 -7.80 -19.84 8.60
N PHE A 166 -7.02 -18.76 8.66
CA PHE A 166 -5.98 -18.59 9.68
C PHE A 166 -6.56 -18.57 11.09
N MET A 167 -7.63 -17.81 11.35
CA MET A 167 -8.23 -17.75 12.69
C MET A 167 -8.78 -19.11 13.14
N VAL A 168 -9.46 -19.84 12.26
CA VAL A 168 -9.97 -21.17 12.57
C VAL A 168 -8.82 -22.13 12.87
N ASN A 169 -7.75 -22.11 12.07
CA ASN A 169 -6.56 -22.92 12.35
C ASN A 169 -5.96 -22.58 13.72
N PHE A 170 -5.84 -21.28 14.03
CA PHE A 170 -5.30 -20.81 15.29
C PHE A 170 -6.10 -21.30 16.49
N LEU A 171 -7.43 -21.14 16.42
CA LEU A 171 -8.34 -21.53 17.49
C LEU A 171 -8.38 -23.04 17.68
N LEU A 172 -8.33 -23.80 16.59
CA LEU A 172 -8.27 -25.26 16.66
C LEU A 172 -7.00 -25.71 17.41
N TYR A 173 -5.84 -25.14 17.06
CA TYR A 173 -4.59 -25.41 17.75
C TYR A 173 -4.68 -25.10 19.25
N MET A 174 -5.18 -23.90 19.60
CA MET A 174 -5.33 -23.48 21.00
C MET A 174 -6.30 -24.35 21.81
N TYR A 175 -7.28 -24.99 21.15
CA TYR A 175 -8.24 -25.89 21.79
C TYR A 175 -7.71 -27.32 21.93
N LEU A 176 -6.98 -27.82 20.94
CA LEU A 176 -6.42 -29.17 20.96
C LEU A 176 -5.15 -29.30 21.81
N SER A 177 -4.52 -28.18 22.17
CA SER A 177 -3.31 -28.14 23.00
C SER A 177 -3.59 -27.94 24.50
N GLN A 178 -4.87 -27.99 24.93
CA GLN A 178 -5.30 -27.97 26.34
C GLN A 178 -5.57 -29.38 26.86
#